data_AF-A0AA88WX61-F1
#
_entry.id   AF-A0AA88WX61-F1
#
_cell.length_a   1.000
_cell.length_b   1.000
_cell.length_c   1.000
_cell.angle_alpha   90.00
_cell.angle_beta   90.00
_cell.angle_gamma   90.00
#
_symmetry.space_group_name_H-M   'P 1'
#
loop_
_entity.id
_entity.type
_entity.pdbx_description
1 polymer ?
#
loop_
_entity_poly.entity_id
_entity_poly.type
_entity_poly.pdbx_seq_one_letter_code
_entity_poly.pdbx_strand_id
1 'polypeptide(L)'
;MWREIRCLAATVPVIASMSDRAASGGYYMAIAARTIVAENLTLTGSIGVVKGLEHENVFVLSVPYYRVDIYVWVGVCLPDEAELFTKSAQHVYNQFRDKAAYSRSMTVDEMEELAQGRVWTGKQAASNGLVDVIGGLSRAVAVAKQMANIPQNRQVTLVELSRPSPTLPEVLSSIWNSVVAADETLHQLSNELTSADEIQAYPMSLLEIITNAAANPNQPTPESTYPITLNPDAIFLTLKPPKENPDDPSLIHPVTGWQILERDSQILRLGHNFCQTLSSKLKNPNSFKKEDFIGTLITYLEKCKDKVGISAGVLQSNEGYSDLLVEKLGFLIDKAVLGLVLEACVVLETWELLETLIVHGFVANSCSSNLINGLIEKKRSDLVCLCVKHVKDIQASDLVSVLKYFLSPPRDSFVRMVRVREEWESQALEAIKLASDKSLGSFLMAKEASVLLMMAHDGFSANELCLHYLLASSNLDEVILASCIGKFNGTEIMGFVRYLGKWLKKYEKFPRACPCPKASSMLGLKACDWVPSLEDVVKCYGLVLDEHFSSLVLHPEFHEELLFIRGVADSLASTARLCCTVANLSERMKSEIKGLTCQERDDGSCRCKDEAAVTVQYART
;
A
#
# COMPACT_ATOMS: atom_id res chain seq x y z
N MET A 1 29.11 -5.73 6.82
CA MET A 1 28.68 -6.30 5.52
C MET A 1 29.80 -6.34 4.47
N TRP A 2 30.36 -5.22 3.99
CA TRP A 2 31.43 -5.24 2.96
C TRP A 2 32.57 -6.22 3.25
N ARG A 3 33.06 -6.23 4.51
CA ARG A 3 34.10 -7.18 4.96
C ARG A 3 33.68 -8.63 4.74
N GLU A 4 32.48 -9.00 5.17
CA GLU A 4 31.95 -10.37 5.06
C GLU A 4 31.74 -10.78 3.60
N ILE A 5 31.20 -9.87 2.77
CA ILE A 5 31.06 -10.09 1.32
C ILE A 5 32.43 -10.33 0.69
N ARG A 6 33.46 -9.57 1.10
CA ARG A 6 34.83 -9.72 0.59
C ARG A 6 35.50 -11.01 1.06
N CYS A 7 35.28 -11.42 2.31
CA CYS A 7 35.71 -12.72 2.82
C CYS A 7 35.06 -13.87 2.04
N LEU A 8 33.76 -13.76 1.77
CA LEU A 8 33.02 -14.73 0.97
C LEU A 8 33.49 -14.75 -0.49
N ALA A 9 33.74 -13.59 -1.09
CA ALA A 9 34.25 -13.46 -2.45
C ALA A 9 35.65 -14.08 -2.64
N ALA A 10 36.38 -14.30 -1.55
CA ALA A 10 37.65 -15.03 -1.57
C ALA A 10 37.48 -16.55 -1.71
N THR A 11 36.33 -17.11 -1.33
CA THR A 11 36.06 -18.55 -1.35
C THR A 11 35.06 -18.97 -2.42
N VAL A 12 34.09 -18.12 -2.76
CA VAL A 12 33.07 -18.39 -3.78
C VAL A 12 32.87 -17.20 -4.72
N PRO A 13 32.46 -17.41 -5.98
CA PRO A 13 32.11 -16.31 -6.87
C PRO A 13 30.92 -15.51 -6.33
N VAL A 14 31.17 -14.28 -5.89
CA VAL A 14 30.12 -13.33 -5.47
C VAL A 14 29.91 -12.29 -6.55
N ILE A 15 28.67 -12.18 -7.04
CA ILE A 15 28.25 -11.28 -8.11
C ILE A 15 27.21 -10.33 -7.51
N ALA A 16 27.44 -9.02 -7.60
CA ALA A 16 26.44 -8.02 -7.26
C ALA A 16 25.55 -7.77 -8.47
N SER A 17 24.23 -7.87 -8.31
CA SER A 17 23.24 -7.52 -9.33
C SER A 17 22.46 -6.28 -8.86
N MET A 18 22.54 -5.20 -9.62
CA MET A 18 21.87 -3.93 -9.32
C MET A 18 20.73 -3.71 -10.30
N SER A 19 19.51 -3.52 -9.77
CA SER A 19 18.32 -3.14 -10.57
C SER A 19 18.03 -1.66 -10.38
N ASP A 20 17.02 -1.25 -9.62
CA ASP A 20 16.57 0.15 -9.62
C ASP A 20 17.61 1.11 -9.03
N ARG A 21 18.14 0.81 -7.85
CA ARG A 21 19.09 1.69 -7.13
C ARG A 21 20.10 0.90 -6.31
N ALA A 22 21.38 1.25 -6.46
CA ALA A 22 22.48 0.75 -5.64
C ALA A 22 23.60 1.80 -5.57
N ALA A 23 23.36 2.90 -4.87
CA ALA A 23 24.28 4.03 -4.70
C ALA A 23 24.74 4.19 -3.24
N SER A 24 25.81 4.95 -3.00
CA SER A 24 26.40 5.20 -1.67
C SER A 24 26.68 3.90 -0.92
N GLY A 25 26.00 3.62 0.20
CA GLY A 25 26.14 2.36 0.94
C GLY A 25 25.86 1.10 0.10
N GLY A 26 24.92 1.15 -0.84
CA GLY A 26 24.65 0.03 -1.75
C GLY A 26 25.82 -0.24 -2.71
N TYR A 27 26.40 0.82 -3.26
CA TYR A 27 27.62 0.71 -4.08
C TYR A 27 28.82 0.28 -3.24
N TYR A 28 28.94 0.80 -2.01
CA TYR A 28 29.95 0.39 -1.04
C TYR A 28 29.93 -1.12 -0.80
N MET A 29 28.75 -1.75 -0.69
CA MET A 29 28.65 -3.21 -0.56
C MET A 29 29.01 -3.93 -1.86
N ALA A 30 28.55 -3.42 -3.00
CA ALA A 30 28.77 -4.06 -4.29
C ALA A 30 30.26 -4.12 -4.69
N ILE A 31 31.07 -3.12 -4.32
CA ILE A 31 32.52 -3.14 -4.58
C ILE A 31 33.28 -4.21 -3.78
N ALA A 32 32.64 -4.95 -2.86
CA ALA A 32 33.22 -6.17 -2.29
C ALA A 32 32.98 -7.42 -3.16
N ALA A 33 32.03 -7.39 -4.08
CA ALA A 33 31.78 -8.47 -5.02
C ALA A 33 32.87 -8.52 -6.09
N ARG A 34 33.04 -9.68 -6.71
CA ARG A 34 34.04 -9.91 -7.76
C ARG A 34 33.60 -9.37 -9.12
N THR A 35 32.29 -9.29 -9.33
CA THR A 35 31.69 -8.69 -10.53
C THR A 35 30.42 -7.94 -10.14
N ILE A 36 30.26 -6.74 -10.70
CA ILE A 36 29.08 -5.90 -10.57
C ILE A 36 28.33 -5.89 -11.89
N VAL A 37 27.08 -6.33 -11.86
CA VAL A 37 26.14 -6.28 -12.96
C VAL A 37 25.08 -5.22 -12.64
N ALA A 38 24.79 -4.32 -13.58
CA ALA A 38 23.74 -3.31 -13.41
C ALA A 38 22.87 -3.18 -14.65
N GLU A 39 21.61 -2.82 -14.47
CA GLU A 39 20.73 -2.46 -15.58
C GLU A 39 21.10 -1.08 -16.15
N ASN A 40 20.67 -0.79 -17.40
CA ASN A 40 21.03 0.46 -18.06
C ASN A 40 20.63 1.72 -17.28
N LEU A 41 19.45 1.66 -16.63
CA LEU A 41 18.84 2.78 -15.91
C LEU A 41 19.08 2.74 -14.40
N THR A 42 19.81 1.74 -13.88
CA THR A 42 20.18 1.65 -12.46
C THR A 42 20.82 2.96 -11.98
N LEU A 43 20.39 3.50 -10.83
CA LEU A 43 21.09 4.61 -10.19
C LEU A 43 22.15 4.08 -9.22
N THR A 44 23.43 4.32 -9.52
CA THR A 44 24.58 3.80 -8.75
C THR A 44 25.69 4.86 -8.55
N GLY A 45 26.84 4.45 -8.01
CA GLY A 45 27.92 5.34 -7.62
C GLY A 45 27.62 6.04 -6.29
N SER A 46 27.61 7.37 -6.29
CA SER A 46 27.50 8.23 -5.10
C SER A 46 28.57 7.90 -4.05
N ILE A 47 29.82 7.83 -4.52
CA ILE A 47 31.00 7.58 -3.69
C ILE A 47 31.27 8.87 -2.93
N GLY A 48 30.68 8.99 -1.74
CA GLY A 48 30.68 10.19 -0.92
C GLY A 48 30.24 9.86 0.50
N VAL A 49 30.57 10.74 1.43
CA VAL A 49 30.18 10.61 2.84
C VAL A 49 29.55 11.91 3.29
N VAL A 50 28.34 11.80 3.81
CA VAL A 50 27.68 12.88 4.54
C VAL A 50 27.74 12.50 6.01
N LYS A 51 28.36 13.36 6.82
CA LYS A 51 28.40 13.20 8.27
C LYS A 51 27.70 14.41 8.87
N GLY A 52 26.79 14.19 9.82
CA GLY A 52 26.22 15.25 10.66
C GLY A 52 26.81 15.24 12.08
N LEU A 53 27.05 16.43 12.66
CA LEU A 53 27.24 16.59 14.10
C LEU A 53 25.85 16.71 14.72
N GLU A 54 25.59 15.94 15.77
CA GLU A 54 24.43 16.14 16.63
C GLU A 54 24.89 16.97 17.83
N HIS A 55 24.94 18.29 17.65
CA HIS A 55 24.85 19.22 18.77
C HIS A 55 23.61 20.07 18.58
N GLU A 56 22.94 20.38 19.69
CA GLU A 56 21.71 21.16 19.74
C GLU A 56 21.85 22.40 18.84
N ASN A 57 21.17 22.36 17.69
CA ASN A 57 20.97 23.42 16.71
C ASN A 57 21.98 23.62 15.56
N VAL A 58 22.97 22.74 15.30
CA VAL A 58 23.89 22.91 14.15
C VAL A 58 23.93 21.68 13.23
N PHE A 59 23.62 21.84 11.93
CA PHE A 59 23.91 20.84 10.88
C PHE A 59 25.02 21.35 9.97
N VAL A 60 26.21 20.73 10.01
CA VAL A 60 27.27 20.97 9.02
C VAL A 60 27.21 19.86 7.97
N LEU A 61 26.80 20.22 6.75
CA LEU A 61 26.75 19.34 5.58
C LEU A 61 28.01 19.60 4.74
N SER A 62 28.93 18.64 4.64
CA SER A 62 30.01 18.70 3.64
C SER A 62 29.58 17.91 2.42
N VAL A 63 29.24 18.62 1.34
CA VAL A 63 28.85 18.02 0.05
C VAL A 63 29.81 18.57 -1.00
N PRO A 64 30.62 17.73 -1.68
CA PRO A 64 31.52 18.21 -2.73
C PRO A 64 30.79 18.34 -4.07
N TYR A 65 29.56 18.86 -4.06
CA TYR A 65 28.81 19.15 -5.28
C TYR A 65 28.86 20.67 -5.51
N TYR A 66 29.55 21.06 -6.58
CA TYR A 66 30.06 22.41 -6.91
C TYR A 66 31.34 22.78 -6.13
N ARG A 67 32.29 23.45 -6.80
CA ARG A 67 33.45 24.11 -6.17
C ARG A 67 32.99 25.28 -5.30
N VAL A 68 32.26 24.99 -4.24
CA VAL A 68 31.83 25.92 -3.21
C VAL A 68 31.82 25.11 -1.93
N ASP A 69 32.78 25.36 -1.05
CA ASP A 69 32.74 24.86 0.32
C ASP A 69 31.54 25.54 1.02
N ILE A 70 30.35 24.93 0.95
CA ILE A 70 29.17 25.45 1.63
C ILE A 70 29.23 24.96 3.09
N TYR A 71 29.84 25.78 3.93
CA TYR A 71 29.70 25.65 5.37
C TYR A 71 28.41 26.35 5.82
N VAL A 72 27.36 25.60 6.12
CA VAL A 72 26.19 26.15 6.82
C VAL A 72 26.49 26.13 8.31
N TRP A 73 26.82 27.30 8.89
CA TRP A 73 27.03 27.49 10.32
C TRP A 73 25.73 27.98 10.96
N VAL A 74 25.13 27.15 11.81
CA VAL A 74 24.02 27.56 12.68
C VAL A 74 24.41 27.21 14.11
N GLY A 75 25.26 28.00 14.77
CA GLY A 75 25.63 27.83 16.18
C GLY A 75 27.13 27.67 16.46
N VAL A 76 27.55 28.05 17.68
CA VAL A 76 28.96 28.14 18.10
C VAL A 76 29.52 26.73 18.35
N CYS A 77 30.27 26.21 17.37
CA CYS A 77 31.15 25.06 17.58
C CYS A 77 32.50 25.57 18.10
N LEU A 78 33.05 24.96 19.15
CA LEU A 78 34.44 25.22 19.54
C LEU A 78 35.34 24.85 18.34
N PRO A 79 36.34 25.67 17.96
CA PRO A 79 37.14 25.47 16.74
C PRO A 79 37.72 24.05 16.61
N ASP A 80 38.07 23.42 17.73
CA ASP A 80 38.69 22.11 17.80
C ASP A 80 37.72 20.96 17.46
N GLU A 81 36.42 21.09 17.77
CA GLU A 81 35.42 20.04 17.50
C GLU A 81 35.01 19.98 16.03
N ALA A 82 34.87 21.14 15.38
CA ALA A 82 34.58 21.24 13.95
C ALA A 82 35.73 20.67 13.10
N GLU A 83 36.98 20.88 13.53
CA GLU A 83 38.16 20.34 12.86
C GLU A 83 38.22 18.81 13.00
N LEU A 84 37.99 18.26 14.20
CA LEU A 84 37.93 16.82 14.43
C LEU A 84 36.82 16.15 13.60
N PHE A 85 35.66 16.82 13.49
CA PHE A 85 34.55 16.32 12.72
C PHE A 85 34.85 16.27 11.22
N THR A 86 35.40 17.36 10.68
CA THR A 86 35.82 17.47 9.29
C THR A 86 36.88 16.42 8.96
N LYS A 87 37.89 16.26 9.84
CA LYS A 87 38.91 15.20 9.70
C LYS A 87 38.30 13.81 9.70
N SER A 88 37.29 13.56 10.54
CA SER A 88 36.62 12.27 10.58
C SER A 88 35.77 11.99 9.34
N ALA A 89 35.02 12.98 8.84
CA ALA A 89 34.26 12.85 7.59
C ALA A 89 35.20 12.60 6.40
N GLN A 90 36.28 13.36 6.30
CA GLN A 90 37.32 13.19 5.29
C GLN A 90 37.96 11.80 5.38
N HIS A 91 38.21 11.30 6.59
CA HIS A 91 38.77 9.96 6.77
C HIS A 91 37.85 8.85 6.24
N VAL A 92 36.54 8.93 6.51
CA VAL A 92 35.58 7.94 5.99
C VAL A 92 35.43 8.07 4.47
N TYR A 93 35.45 9.29 3.92
CA TYR A 93 35.44 9.52 2.47
C TYR A 93 36.65 8.89 1.80
N ASN A 94 37.85 9.17 2.30
CA ASN A 94 39.09 8.58 1.79
C ASN A 94 39.01 7.05 1.83
N GLN A 95 38.55 6.46 2.94
CA GLN A 95 38.38 5.00 3.01
C GLN A 95 37.41 4.45 1.96
N PHE A 96 36.31 5.13 1.68
CA PHE A 96 35.36 4.68 0.65
C PHE A 96 36.00 4.79 -0.74
N ARG A 97 36.50 5.97 -1.10
CA ARG A 97 37.17 6.20 -2.38
C ARG A 97 38.31 5.22 -2.61
N ASP A 98 39.18 5.02 -1.63
CA ASP A 98 40.35 4.13 -1.77
C ASP A 98 39.92 2.66 -1.93
N LYS A 99 38.86 2.23 -1.24
CA LYS A 99 38.27 0.89 -1.43
C LYS A 99 37.65 0.73 -2.81
N ALA A 100 36.97 1.78 -3.32
CA ALA A 100 36.40 1.78 -4.65
C ALA A 100 37.51 1.74 -5.71
N ALA A 101 38.55 2.56 -5.58
CA ALA A 101 39.72 2.59 -6.44
C ALA A 101 40.39 1.21 -6.51
N TYR A 102 40.68 0.63 -5.34
CA TYR A 102 41.23 -0.72 -5.23
C TYR A 102 40.35 -1.77 -5.91
N SER A 103 39.03 -1.74 -5.67
CA SER A 103 38.11 -2.73 -6.22
C SER A 103 37.96 -2.62 -7.74
N ARG A 104 38.02 -1.40 -8.28
CA ARG A 104 37.89 -1.13 -9.72
C ARG A 104 39.23 -1.13 -10.46
N SER A 105 40.33 -1.45 -9.76
CA SER A 105 41.69 -1.42 -10.31
C SER A 105 42.06 -0.07 -10.94
N MET A 106 41.61 1.01 -10.31
CA MET A 106 41.88 2.40 -10.70
C MET A 106 42.82 3.06 -9.71
N THR A 107 43.52 4.09 -10.15
CA THR A 107 44.24 4.98 -9.23
C THR A 107 43.27 5.77 -8.37
N VAL A 108 43.76 6.26 -7.23
CA VAL A 108 42.96 7.10 -6.33
C VAL A 108 42.52 8.38 -7.03
N ASP A 109 43.38 8.97 -7.87
CA ASP A 109 43.08 10.20 -8.60
C ASP A 109 42.01 9.99 -9.66
N GLU A 110 42.08 8.90 -10.44
CA GLU A 110 41.01 8.54 -11.39
C GLU A 110 39.68 8.28 -10.68
N MET A 111 39.73 7.61 -9.51
CA MET A 111 38.53 7.38 -8.72
C MET A 111 37.97 8.67 -8.13
N GLU A 112 38.82 9.63 -7.73
CA GLU A 112 38.41 10.94 -7.23
C GLU A 112 37.58 11.72 -8.27
N GLU A 113 37.96 11.65 -9.55
CA GLU A 113 37.20 12.28 -10.65
C GLU A 113 35.79 11.69 -10.83
N LEU A 114 35.63 10.40 -10.52
CA LEU A 114 34.37 9.66 -10.61
C LEU A 114 33.55 9.67 -9.31
N ALA A 115 34.18 10.05 -8.20
CA ALA A 115 33.61 10.04 -6.86
C ALA A 115 32.91 11.37 -6.52
N GLN A 116 33.21 11.97 -5.35
CA GLN A 116 32.62 13.24 -4.89
C GLN A 116 31.08 13.21 -4.81
N GLY A 117 30.52 12.06 -4.43
CA GLY A 117 29.08 11.88 -4.30
C GLY A 117 28.30 11.85 -5.62
N ARG A 118 28.97 11.88 -6.78
CA ARG A 118 28.31 11.84 -8.10
C ARG A 118 27.53 10.56 -8.32
N VAL A 119 26.30 10.71 -8.81
CA VAL A 119 25.42 9.58 -9.18
C VAL A 119 25.59 9.28 -10.66
N TRP A 120 25.65 8.00 -11.00
CA TRP A 120 25.78 7.53 -12.37
C TRP A 120 24.63 6.58 -12.71
N THR A 121 24.09 6.69 -13.91
CA THR A 121 23.24 5.61 -14.46
C THR A 121 24.09 4.36 -14.68
N GLY A 122 23.51 3.16 -14.65
CA GLY A 122 24.25 1.90 -14.81
C GLY A 122 25.04 1.89 -16.13
N LYS A 123 24.46 2.43 -17.21
CA LYS A 123 25.15 2.64 -18.48
C LYS A 123 26.38 3.57 -18.36
N GLN A 124 26.25 4.71 -17.69
CA GLN A 124 27.39 5.62 -17.47
C GLN A 124 28.43 5.01 -16.53
N ALA A 125 27.98 4.32 -15.49
CA ALA A 125 28.84 3.64 -14.53
C ALA A 125 29.68 2.55 -15.21
N ALA A 126 29.09 1.81 -16.16
CA ALA A 126 29.84 0.84 -16.97
C ALA A 126 30.87 1.52 -17.88
N SER A 127 30.50 2.62 -18.56
CA SER A 127 31.45 3.40 -19.37
C SER A 127 32.61 3.98 -18.56
N ASN A 128 32.35 4.31 -17.30
CA ASN A 128 33.34 4.86 -16.36
C ASN A 128 34.06 3.77 -15.55
N GLY A 129 33.85 2.48 -15.83
CA GLY A 129 34.50 1.36 -15.12
C GLY A 129 34.08 1.15 -13.66
N LEU A 130 32.96 1.74 -13.23
CA LEU A 130 32.35 1.53 -11.92
C LEU A 130 31.51 0.24 -11.89
N VAL A 131 30.97 -0.18 -13.04
CA VAL A 131 30.19 -1.41 -13.24
C VAL A 131 30.87 -2.28 -14.30
N ASP A 132 30.86 -3.60 -14.11
CA ASP A 132 31.58 -4.53 -15.00
C ASP A 132 30.72 -4.99 -16.19
N VAL A 133 29.41 -5.20 -15.97
CA VAL A 133 28.51 -5.76 -16.99
C VAL A 133 27.14 -5.09 -16.94
N ILE A 134 26.61 -4.75 -18.12
CA ILE A 134 25.20 -4.33 -18.23
C ILE A 134 24.29 -5.55 -18.35
N GLY A 135 23.27 -5.62 -17.50
CA GLY A 135 22.23 -6.65 -17.52
C GLY A 135 21.46 -6.75 -16.21
N GLY A 136 20.43 -7.58 -16.19
CA GLY A 136 19.67 -7.89 -14.97
C GLY A 136 20.12 -9.18 -14.30
N LEU A 137 19.28 -9.70 -13.40
CA LEU A 137 19.56 -10.91 -12.61
C LEU A 137 19.95 -12.13 -13.46
N SER A 138 19.29 -12.34 -14.61
CA SER A 138 19.62 -13.44 -15.53
C SER A 138 21.07 -13.38 -16.02
N ARG A 139 21.59 -12.17 -16.27
CA ARG A 139 22.97 -11.94 -16.66
C ARG A 139 23.92 -12.18 -15.50
N ALA A 140 23.57 -11.76 -14.28
CA ALA A 140 24.34 -12.03 -13.07
C ALA A 140 24.47 -13.54 -12.80
N VAL A 141 23.40 -14.31 -12.97
CA VAL A 141 23.42 -15.78 -12.86
C VAL A 141 24.32 -16.40 -13.92
N ALA A 142 24.28 -15.93 -15.17
CA ALA A 142 25.16 -16.43 -16.23
C ALA A 142 26.65 -16.18 -15.91
N VAL A 143 26.98 -14.99 -15.39
CA VAL A 143 28.33 -14.65 -14.92
C VAL A 143 28.73 -15.56 -13.75
N ALA A 144 27.85 -15.78 -12.78
CA ALA A 144 28.12 -16.67 -11.65
C ALA A 144 28.41 -18.11 -12.09
N LYS A 145 27.61 -18.66 -13.01
CA LYS A 145 27.86 -19.97 -13.61
C LYS A 145 29.22 -20.02 -14.28
N GLN A 146 29.57 -19.00 -15.06
CA GLN A 146 30.85 -18.93 -15.75
C GLN A 146 32.01 -18.95 -14.76
N MET A 147 31.94 -18.15 -13.69
CA MET A 147 33.00 -18.08 -12.68
C MET A 147 33.10 -19.32 -11.79
N ALA A 148 31.99 -20.05 -11.63
CA ALA A 148 31.93 -21.32 -10.91
C ALA A 148 32.24 -22.54 -11.79
N ASN A 149 32.63 -22.34 -13.07
CA ASN A 149 32.83 -23.41 -14.06
C ASN A 149 31.61 -24.33 -14.25
N ILE A 150 30.41 -23.77 -14.14
CA ILE A 150 29.14 -24.47 -14.39
C ILE A 150 28.73 -24.24 -15.85
N PRO A 151 28.40 -25.30 -16.62
CA PRO A 151 27.91 -25.15 -18.00
C PRO A 151 26.67 -24.25 -18.07
N GLN A 152 26.60 -23.34 -19.03
CA GLN A 152 25.52 -22.35 -19.11
C GLN A 152 24.13 -22.98 -19.29
N ASN A 153 24.07 -24.07 -20.05
CA ASN A 153 22.86 -24.87 -20.30
C ASN A 153 22.42 -25.72 -19.10
N ARG A 154 23.25 -25.86 -18.05
CA ARG A 154 22.89 -26.60 -16.85
C ARG A 154 21.91 -25.78 -16.03
N GLN A 155 20.75 -26.34 -15.71
CA GLN A 155 19.79 -25.70 -14.82
C GLN A 155 20.40 -25.56 -13.41
N VAL A 156 20.13 -24.42 -12.77
CA VAL A 156 20.56 -24.12 -11.40
C VAL A 156 19.33 -23.70 -10.62
N THR A 157 19.21 -24.18 -9.39
CA THR A 157 18.14 -23.74 -8.48
C THR A 157 18.56 -22.41 -7.87
N LEU A 158 17.71 -21.39 -8.06
CA LEU A 158 17.87 -20.14 -7.34
C LEU A 158 17.28 -20.32 -5.96
N VAL A 159 18.13 -20.22 -4.93
CA VAL A 159 17.71 -20.26 -3.53
C VAL A 159 17.74 -18.82 -3.02
N GLU A 160 16.57 -18.24 -2.80
CA GLU A 160 16.46 -16.95 -2.15
C GLU A 160 16.74 -17.13 -0.67
N LEU A 161 17.82 -16.51 -0.18
CA LEU A 161 18.15 -16.46 1.23
C LEU A 161 17.43 -15.27 1.88
N SER A 162 16.12 -15.30 1.90
CA SER A 162 15.30 -14.36 2.67
C SER A 162 15.38 -14.76 4.15
N ARG A 163 15.15 -13.81 5.08
CA ARG A 163 14.74 -14.21 6.45
C ARG A 163 13.56 -15.19 6.29
N PRO A 164 13.49 -16.29 7.05
CA PRO A 164 12.33 -17.17 6.97
C PRO A 164 11.08 -16.32 7.18
N SER A 165 10.27 -16.20 6.14
CA SER A 165 8.86 -15.90 6.31
C SER A 165 8.29 -17.02 7.17
N PRO A 166 7.48 -16.72 8.19
CA PRO A 166 6.91 -17.76 9.03
C PRO A 166 6.13 -18.71 8.11
N THR A 167 6.44 -19.99 8.21
CA THR A 167 5.78 -21.01 7.40
C THR A 167 4.29 -21.05 7.73
N LEU A 168 3.43 -21.47 6.79
CA LEU A 168 1.98 -21.63 7.03
C LEU A 168 1.64 -22.38 8.35
N PRO A 169 2.39 -23.42 8.76
CA PRO A 169 2.21 -24.05 10.08
C PRO A 169 2.54 -23.13 11.26
N GLU A 170 3.53 -22.24 11.14
CA GLU A 170 3.87 -21.25 12.18
C GLU A 170 2.85 -20.12 12.24
N VAL A 171 2.34 -19.66 11.09
CA VAL A 171 1.23 -18.69 10.98
C VAL A 171 -0.06 -19.29 11.55
N LEU A 172 -0.38 -20.55 11.22
CA LEU A 172 -1.53 -21.25 11.78
C LEU A 172 -1.37 -21.51 13.27
N SER A 173 -0.16 -21.80 13.76
CA SER A 173 0.10 -21.92 15.20
C SER A 173 -0.01 -20.58 15.93
N SER A 174 0.38 -19.47 15.29
CA SER A 174 0.18 -18.11 15.81
C SER A 174 -1.30 -17.74 15.84
N ILE A 175 -2.06 -18.07 14.80
CA ILE A 175 -3.52 -17.84 14.74
C ILE A 175 -4.23 -18.73 15.76
N TRP A 176 -3.85 -20.01 15.88
CA TRP A 176 -4.40 -20.94 16.86
C TRP A 176 -4.08 -20.52 18.29
N ASN A 177 -2.87 -20.07 18.58
CA ASN A 177 -2.51 -19.56 19.92
C ASN A 177 -3.23 -18.24 20.25
N SER A 178 -3.57 -17.42 19.25
CA SER A 178 -4.43 -16.24 19.42
C SER A 178 -5.92 -16.59 19.59
N VAL A 179 -6.37 -17.72 19.06
CA VAL A 179 -7.74 -18.25 19.24
C VAL A 179 -7.90 -18.96 20.59
N VAL A 180 -6.90 -19.74 21.02
CA VAL A 180 -6.90 -20.45 22.31
C VAL A 180 -6.74 -19.49 23.51
N ALA A 181 -6.07 -18.34 23.33
CA ALA A 181 -6.05 -17.29 24.35
C ALA A 181 -7.39 -16.56 24.54
N ALA A 182 -8.38 -16.81 23.68
CA ALA A 182 -9.75 -16.31 23.79
C ALA A 182 -10.75 -17.36 24.32
N ASP A 183 -10.30 -18.58 24.64
CA ASP A 183 -11.18 -19.73 24.95
C ASP A 183 -11.29 -20.05 26.46
N GLU A 184 -10.55 -19.34 27.32
CA GLU A 184 -10.70 -19.48 28.79
C GLU A 184 -12.06 -18.96 29.33
N THR A 185 -12.88 -18.31 28.50
CA THR A 185 -14.22 -17.82 28.87
C THR A 185 -15.38 -18.68 28.36
N LEU A 186 -15.13 -19.75 27.58
CA LEU A 186 -16.18 -20.63 27.06
C LEU A 186 -16.36 -21.93 27.85
N HIS A 187 -15.40 -22.31 28.70
CA HIS A 187 -15.49 -23.53 29.50
C HIS A 187 -16.47 -23.45 30.70
N GLN A 188 -17.02 -22.27 31.02
CA GLN A 188 -18.06 -22.12 32.06
C GLN A 188 -19.50 -22.16 31.53
N LEU A 189 -19.72 -22.13 30.21
CA LEU A 189 -21.06 -22.17 29.61
C LEU A 189 -21.40 -23.53 28.94
N SER A 190 -20.44 -24.46 28.87
CA SER A 190 -20.62 -25.78 28.25
C SER A 190 -21.32 -26.82 29.14
N ASN A 191 -21.47 -26.59 30.44
CA ASN A 191 -21.97 -27.61 31.37
C ASN A 191 -23.50 -27.60 31.59
N GLU A 192 -24.26 -26.74 30.90
CA GLU A 192 -25.72 -26.68 31.03
C GLU A 192 -26.52 -27.15 29.80
N LEU A 193 -25.88 -27.68 28.75
CA LEU A 193 -26.58 -27.95 27.48
C LEU A 193 -26.40 -29.36 26.88
N THR A 194 -26.01 -30.36 27.66
CA THR A 194 -25.97 -31.75 27.18
C THR A 194 -26.92 -32.67 27.93
N SER A 195 -28.20 -32.60 27.57
CA SER A 195 -29.12 -33.74 27.70
C SER A 195 -30.18 -33.69 26.60
N ALA A 196 -29.90 -34.31 25.45
CA ALA A 196 -30.90 -34.94 24.59
C ALA A 196 -30.17 -35.68 23.46
N ASP A 197 -30.48 -36.96 23.33
CA ASP A 197 -30.00 -37.87 22.32
C ASP A 197 -30.51 -37.55 20.90
N GLU A 198 -29.81 -38.19 19.94
CA GLU A 198 -30.29 -38.69 18.63
C GLU A 198 -30.13 -37.86 17.31
N ILE A 199 -29.21 -38.40 16.48
CA ILE A 199 -29.31 -38.74 15.03
C ILE A 199 -28.73 -37.78 13.97
N GLN A 200 -27.62 -38.27 13.39
CA GLN A 200 -27.14 -38.27 11.98
C GLN A 200 -27.23 -37.02 11.10
N ALA A 201 -26.05 -36.44 10.79
CA ALA A 201 -25.37 -36.49 9.50
C ALA A 201 -24.29 -35.37 9.46
N TYR A 202 -23.00 -35.73 9.55
CA TYR A 202 -21.93 -34.73 9.41
C TYR A 202 -21.54 -34.56 7.93
N PRO A 203 -21.40 -33.33 7.42
CA PRO A 203 -20.84 -33.07 6.10
C PRO A 203 -19.32 -33.30 6.14
N MET A 204 -18.80 -34.06 5.17
CA MET A 204 -17.36 -34.24 4.96
C MET A 204 -16.64 -32.90 4.92
N SER A 205 -15.47 -32.83 5.56
CA SER A 205 -14.65 -31.62 5.50
C SER A 205 -13.94 -31.51 4.15
N LEU A 206 -13.70 -30.27 3.69
CA LEU A 206 -12.94 -29.99 2.45
C LEU A 206 -11.55 -30.65 2.47
N LEU A 207 -10.99 -30.84 3.67
CA LEU A 207 -9.70 -31.49 3.88
C LEU A 207 -9.75 -33.00 3.57
N GLU A 208 -10.83 -33.69 3.93
CA GLU A 208 -11.04 -35.11 3.58
C GLU A 208 -11.21 -35.30 2.07
N ILE A 209 -11.86 -34.35 1.38
CA ILE A 209 -12.03 -34.38 -0.08
C ILE A 209 -10.67 -34.26 -0.77
N ILE A 210 -9.82 -33.33 -0.33
CA ILE A 210 -8.48 -33.11 -0.89
C ILE A 210 -7.56 -34.32 -0.60
N THR A 211 -7.66 -34.89 0.61
CA THR A 211 -6.83 -36.03 1.02
C THR A 211 -7.20 -37.30 0.25
N ASN A 212 -8.50 -37.53 0.01
CA ASN A 212 -8.97 -38.66 -0.80
C ASN A 212 -8.65 -38.51 -2.29
N ALA A 213 -8.60 -37.28 -2.82
CA ALA A 213 -8.20 -37.03 -4.21
C ALA A 213 -6.70 -37.27 -4.44
N ALA A 214 -5.84 -36.99 -3.45
CA ALA A 214 -4.40 -37.21 -3.54
C ALA A 214 -3.99 -38.69 -3.37
N ALA A 215 -4.86 -39.52 -2.79
CA ALA A 215 -4.55 -40.91 -2.44
C ALA A 215 -4.78 -41.93 -3.58
N ASN A 216 -5.25 -41.50 -4.77
CA ASN A 216 -5.56 -42.39 -5.89
C ASN A 216 -4.58 -42.22 -7.07
N PRO A 217 -3.43 -42.92 -7.09
CA PRO A 217 -2.42 -42.76 -8.14
C PRO A 217 -2.76 -43.46 -9.47
N ASN A 218 -3.93 -44.10 -9.61
CA ASN A 218 -4.27 -44.92 -10.79
C ASN A 218 -5.52 -44.42 -11.53
N GLN A 219 -5.45 -43.23 -12.12
CA GLN A 219 -6.27 -42.91 -13.30
C GLN A 219 -5.39 -42.22 -14.35
N PRO A 220 -5.33 -42.75 -15.59
CA PRO A 220 -4.72 -42.02 -16.69
C PRO A 220 -5.65 -40.87 -17.07
N THR A 221 -5.25 -39.63 -16.79
CA THR A 221 -5.93 -38.45 -17.31
C THR A 221 -5.74 -38.38 -18.83
N PRO A 222 -6.80 -38.14 -19.62
CA PRO A 222 -6.63 -37.84 -21.04
C PRO A 222 -5.83 -36.53 -21.13
N GLU A 223 -4.83 -36.52 -22.02
CA GLU A 223 -3.97 -35.36 -22.27
C GLU A 223 -4.83 -34.09 -22.45
N SER A 224 -4.72 -33.17 -21.49
CA SER A 224 -5.29 -31.83 -21.61
C SER A 224 -4.72 -31.19 -22.87
N THR A 225 -5.60 -30.82 -23.79
CA THR A 225 -5.27 -30.25 -25.10
C THR A 225 -4.61 -28.86 -24.98
N TYR A 226 -4.51 -28.31 -23.77
CA TYR A 226 -3.87 -27.03 -23.47
C TYR A 226 -3.07 -27.14 -22.17
N PRO A 227 -1.77 -27.49 -22.23
CA PRO A 227 -0.91 -27.41 -21.07
C PRO A 227 -0.70 -25.94 -20.68
N ILE A 228 -0.82 -25.64 -19.39
CA ILE A 228 -0.37 -24.35 -18.85
C ILE A 228 1.16 -24.38 -18.88
N THR A 229 1.74 -23.69 -19.86
CA THR A 229 3.20 -23.64 -20.05
C THR A 229 3.78 -22.39 -19.39
N LEU A 230 4.68 -22.60 -18.42
CA LEU A 230 5.36 -21.53 -17.67
C LEU A 230 6.50 -20.85 -18.45
N ASN A 231 6.82 -21.32 -19.67
CA ASN A 231 7.81 -20.71 -20.54
C ASN A 231 7.31 -20.71 -22.00
N PRO A 232 6.80 -19.57 -22.51
CA PRO A 232 6.10 -19.53 -23.79
C PRO A 232 7.05 -19.46 -25.01
N ASP A 233 8.33 -19.14 -24.81
CA ASP A 233 9.27 -18.86 -25.91
C ASP A 233 9.54 -20.08 -26.80
N ALA A 234 9.58 -21.28 -26.22
CA ALA A 234 9.79 -22.51 -26.96
C ALA A 234 8.58 -22.89 -27.83
N ILE A 235 7.36 -22.52 -27.41
CA ILE A 235 6.12 -22.86 -28.11
C ILE A 235 5.86 -21.92 -29.28
N PHE A 236 6.17 -20.62 -29.14
CA PHE A 236 5.99 -19.65 -30.23
C PHE A 236 6.77 -20.01 -31.50
N LEU A 237 7.91 -20.67 -31.37
CA LEU A 237 8.70 -21.16 -32.51
C LEU A 237 8.08 -22.39 -33.21
N THR A 238 7.21 -23.12 -32.51
CA THR A 238 6.52 -24.33 -33.02
C THR A 238 5.06 -24.10 -33.41
N LEU A 239 4.46 -22.97 -33.04
CA LEU A 239 3.11 -22.59 -33.46
C LEU A 239 3.12 -22.19 -34.94
N LYS A 240 2.89 -23.17 -35.81
CA LYS A 240 2.45 -22.90 -37.18
C LYS A 240 0.92 -22.85 -37.18
N PRO A 241 0.30 -21.82 -37.79
CA PRO A 241 -1.14 -21.82 -37.95
C PRO A 241 -1.57 -23.08 -38.72
N PRO A 242 -2.72 -23.70 -38.38
CA PRO A 242 -3.25 -24.78 -39.20
C PRO A 242 -3.38 -24.28 -40.63
N LYS A 243 -2.84 -25.05 -41.58
CA LYS A 243 -2.98 -24.75 -43.01
C LYS A 243 -4.43 -24.97 -43.39
N GLU A 244 -5.23 -23.91 -43.40
CA GLU A 244 -6.52 -23.88 -44.07
C GLU A 244 -6.54 -22.73 -45.08
N ASN A 245 -7.06 -23.06 -46.27
CA ASN A 245 -7.17 -22.35 -47.54
C ASN A 245 -6.49 -20.98 -47.73
N PRO A 246 -5.67 -20.81 -48.79
CA PRO A 246 -5.00 -19.54 -49.11
C PRO A 246 -5.92 -18.38 -49.56
N ASP A 247 -7.24 -18.54 -49.49
CA ASP A 247 -8.24 -17.55 -49.95
C ASP A 247 -9.13 -16.96 -48.82
N ASP A 248 -8.85 -17.21 -47.54
CA ASP A 248 -9.60 -16.58 -46.43
C ASP A 248 -8.85 -15.36 -45.85
N PRO A 249 -9.30 -14.12 -46.10
CA PRO A 249 -8.59 -12.91 -45.66
C PRO A 249 -8.79 -12.56 -44.18
N SER A 250 -9.47 -13.39 -43.38
CA SER A 250 -9.70 -13.09 -41.95
C SER A 250 -9.35 -14.26 -41.03
N LEU A 251 -8.17 -14.21 -40.42
CA LEU A 251 -7.70 -15.14 -39.37
C LEU A 251 -8.45 -15.01 -38.02
N ILE A 252 -9.64 -14.40 -38.01
CA ILE A 252 -10.47 -14.21 -36.80
C ILE A 252 -11.87 -14.72 -37.12
N HIS A 253 -12.24 -15.88 -36.59
CA HIS A 253 -13.64 -16.30 -36.60
C HIS A 253 -14.40 -15.47 -35.54
N PRO A 254 -15.37 -14.63 -35.93
CA PRO A 254 -16.23 -13.97 -34.95
C PRO A 254 -17.02 -15.04 -34.20
N VAL A 255 -17.14 -14.87 -32.88
CA VAL A 255 -18.00 -15.72 -32.04
C VAL A 255 -19.44 -15.60 -32.57
N THR A 256 -19.91 -16.62 -33.28
CA THR A 256 -21.29 -16.67 -33.79
C THR A 256 -22.17 -17.42 -32.80
N GLY A 257 -23.39 -16.92 -32.56
CA GLY A 257 -24.38 -17.53 -31.66
C GLY A 257 -24.74 -16.72 -30.41
N TRP A 258 -24.04 -15.63 -30.10
CA TRP A 258 -24.49 -14.67 -29.08
C TRP A 258 -25.54 -13.73 -29.69
N GLN A 259 -26.80 -13.91 -29.30
CA GLN A 259 -27.88 -12.97 -29.61
C GLN A 259 -28.25 -12.21 -28.33
N ILE A 260 -28.23 -10.87 -28.40
CA ILE A 260 -28.75 -10.02 -27.32
C ILE A 260 -30.23 -10.34 -27.15
N LEU A 261 -30.68 -10.66 -25.94
CA LEU A 261 -32.09 -10.89 -25.66
C LEU A 261 -32.89 -9.67 -26.10
N GLU A 262 -34.10 -9.90 -26.64
CA GLU A 262 -34.93 -8.81 -27.15
C GLU A 262 -35.22 -7.75 -26.06
N ARG A 263 -35.32 -8.17 -24.79
CA ARG A 263 -35.46 -7.27 -23.63
C ARG A 263 -34.26 -6.34 -23.45
N ASP A 264 -33.04 -6.88 -23.52
CA ASP A 264 -31.81 -6.10 -23.40
C ASP A 264 -31.70 -5.08 -24.55
N SER A 265 -32.08 -5.49 -25.77
CA SER A 265 -32.13 -4.58 -26.92
C SER A 265 -33.13 -3.42 -26.73
N GLN A 266 -34.25 -3.67 -26.05
CA GLN A 266 -35.25 -2.65 -25.73
C GLN A 266 -34.73 -1.69 -24.65
N ILE A 267 -34.04 -2.19 -23.63
CA ILE A 267 -33.42 -1.35 -22.59
C ILE A 267 -32.33 -0.46 -23.22
N LEU A 268 -31.47 -1.03 -24.06
CA LEU A 268 -30.45 -0.25 -24.77
C LEU A 268 -31.05 0.85 -25.65
N ARG A 269 -32.18 0.58 -26.33
CA ARG A 269 -32.90 1.61 -27.11
C ARG A 269 -33.49 2.71 -26.21
N LEU A 270 -34.03 2.35 -25.05
CA LEU A 270 -34.51 3.33 -24.07
C LEU A 270 -33.37 4.22 -23.57
N GLY A 271 -32.22 3.62 -23.24
CA GLY A 271 -31.01 4.33 -22.82
C GLY A 271 -30.52 5.29 -23.88
N HIS A 272 -30.38 4.84 -25.14
CA HIS A 272 -29.97 5.68 -26.26
C HIS A 272 -30.92 6.89 -26.47
N ASN A 273 -32.23 6.66 -26.44
CA ASN A 273 -33.22 7.74 -26.60
C ASN A 273 -33.16 8.74 -25.43
N PHE A 274 -32.94 8.24 -24.22
CA PHE A 274 -32.75 9.07 -23.03
C PHE A 274 -31.48 9.92 -23.14
N CYS A 275 -30.33 9.33 -23.49
CA CYS A 275 -29.07 10.05 -23.74
C CYS A 275 -29.26 11.15 -24.78
N GLN A 276 -29.85 10.84 -25.94
CA GLN A 276 -30.06 11.82 -27.00
C GLN A 276 -30.92 13.00 -26.53
N THR A 277 -31.98 12.70 -25.76
CA THR A 277 -32.84 13.72 -25.17
C THR A 277 -32.07 14.57 -24.16
N LEU A 278 -31.38 13.93 -23.21
CA LEU A 278 -30.67 14.62 -22.12
C LEU A 278 -29.50 15.45 -22.63
N SER A 279 -28.65 14.91 -23.51
CA SER A 279 -27.55 15.65 -24.13
C SER A 279 -28.04 16.85 -24.93
N SER A 280 -29.20 16.78 -25.60
CA SER A 280 -29.76 17.93 -26.31
C SER A 280 -30.19 19.05 -25.35
N LYS A 281 -30.75 18.70 -24.18
CA LYS A 281 -31.21 19.65 -23.16
C LYS A 281 -30.05 20.25 -22.37
N LEU A 282 -29.00 19.47 -22.08
CA LEU A 282 -27.81 19.94 -21.37
C LEU A 282 -27.00 20.99 -22.13
N LYS A 283 -27.09 21.04 -23.47
CA LYS A 283 -26.44 22.10 -24.27
C LYS A 283 -26.96 23.51 -23.95
N ASN A 284 -28.19 23.65 -23.45
CA ASN A 284 -28.82 24.93 -23.11
C ASN A 284 -29.36 24.92 -21.67
N PRO A 285 -28.46 24.97 -20.66
CA PRO A 285 -28.83 24.76 -19.25
C PRO A 285 -29.82 25.79 -18.71
N ASN A 286 -29.83 27.03 -19.23
CA ASN A 286 -30.75 28.08 -18.79
C ASN A 286 -32.23 27.78 -19.05
N SER A 287 -32.53 26.84 -19.95
CA SER A 287 -33.90 26.44 -20.30
C SER A 287 -34.36 25.14 -19.64
N PHE A 288 -33.45 24.41 -18.99
CA PHE A 288 -33.70 23.06 -18.48
C PHE A 288 -33.71 23.07 -16.96
N LYS A 289 -34.87 22.81 -16.34
CA LYS A 289 -35.03 22.86 -14.89
C LYS A 289 -34.75 21.52 -14.22
N LYS A 290 -34.42 21.57 -12.93
CA LYS A 290 -34.26 20.39 -12.04
C LYS A 290 -35.47 19.45 -12.10
N GLU A 291 -36.68 19.99 -12.06
CA GLU A 291 -37.94 19.23 -12.10
C GLU A 291 -38.10 18.45 -13.42
N ASP A 292 -37.77 19.07 -14.56
CA ASP A 292 -37.86 18.44 -15.88
C ASP A 292 -36.87 17.27 -16.01
N PHE A 293 -35.66 17.44 -15.45
CA PHE A 293 -34.66 16.38 -15.41
C PHE A 293 -35.12 15.19 -14.58
N ILE A 294 -35.55 15.43 -13.35
CA ILE A 294 -36.03 14.38 -12.43
C ILE A 294 -37.22 13.64 -13.06
N GLY A 295 -38.18 14.37 -13.64
CA GLY A 295 -39.32 13.76 -14.34
C GLY A 295 -38.91 12.90 -15.54
N THR A 296 -37.92 13.36 -16.33
CA THR A 296 -37.39 12.59 -17.46
C THR A 296 -36.68 11.31 -16.99
N LEU A 297 -35.90 11.40 -15.90
CA LEU A 297 -35.20 10.25 -15.32
C LEU A 297 -36.17 9.23 -14.73
N ILE A 298 -37.18 9.67 -13.97
CA ILE A 298 -38.24 8.80 -13.43
C ILE A 298 -38.94 8.06 -14.57
N THR A 299 -39.34 8.79 -15.62
CA THR A 299 -40.00 8.19 -16.80
C THR A 299 -39.13 7.13 -17.48
N TYR A 300 -37.82 7.36 -17.56
CA TYR A 300 -36.87 6.39 -18.10
C TYR A 300 -36.78 5.13 -17.22
N LEU A 301 -36.63 5.30 -15.91
CA LEU A 301 -36.52 4.19 -14.95
C LEU A 301 -37.82 3.37 -14.88
N GLU A 302 -38.99 4.01 -14.90
CA GLU A 302 -40.28 3.31 -14.94
C GLU A 302 -40.45 2.50 -16.23
N LYS A 303 -40.06 3.05 -17.40
CA LYS A 303 -40.06 2.27 -18.65
C LYS A 303 -39.11 1.08 -18.57
N CYS A 304 -37.94 1.22 -17.95
CA CYS A 304 -37.03 0.10 -17.75
C CYS A 304 -37.62 -0.95 -16.81
N LYS A 305 -38.23 -0.52 -15.69
CA LYS A 305 -38.94 -1.37 -14.73
C LYS A 305 -40.02 -2.21 -15.41
N ASP A 306 -40.86 -1.59 -16.25
CA ASP A 306 -41.95 -2.27 -16.95
C ASP A 306 -41.43 -3.34 -17.94
N LYS A 307 -40.26 -3.12 -18.53
CA LYS A 307 -39.62 -4.09 -19.46
C LYS A 307 -38.98 -5.27 -18.76
N VAL A 308 -38.43 -5.05 -17.56
CA VAL A 308 -37.79 -6.10 -16.76
C VAL A 308 -38.81 -6.84 -15.87
N GLY A 309 -39.98 -6.26 -15.64
CA GLY A 309 -41.05 -6.87 -14.83
C GLY A 309 -40.80 -6.81 -13.33
N ILE A 310 -40.01 -5.83 -12.86
CA ILE A 310 -39.66 -5.68 -11.44
C ILE A 310 -40.79 -4.94 -10.71
N SER A 311 -41.37 -5.56 -9.69
CA SER A 311 -42.33 -4.90 -8.81
C SER A 311 -41.60 -3.99 -7.80
N ALA A 312 -41.31 -2.75 -8.17
CA ALA A 312 -40.98 -1.71 -7.18
C ALA A 312 -42.29 -1.33 -6.46
N GLY A 313 -42.51 -1.87 -5.26
CA GLY A 313 -43.74 -1.70 -4.46
C GLY A 313 -43.88 -0.31 -3.82
N VAL A 314 -43.94 0.76 -4.62
CA VAL A 314 -44.04 2.14 -4.11
C VAL A 314 -44.91 3.02 -5.01
N LEU A 315 -45.68 3.92 -4.38
CA LEU A 315 -46.56 4.93 -5.00
C LEU A 315 -45.77 6.21 -5.39
N GLN A 316 -46.10 6.81 -6.54
CA GLN A 316 -45.45 8.01 -7.12
C GLN A 316 -45.53 9.30 -6.26
N SER A 317 -46.22 9.28 -5.12
CA SER A 317 -46.59 10.49 -4.36
C SER A 317 -45.65 10.89 -3.21
N ASN A 318 -44.53 10.21 -3.01
CA ASN A 318 -43.59 10.52 -1.92
C ASN A 318 -42.47 11.46 -2.39
N GLU A 319 -42.17 12.50 -1.61
CA GLU A 319 -40.87 13.19 -1.68
C GLU A 319 -39.75 12.15 -1.57
N GLY A 320 -38.76 12.20 -2.46
CA GLY A 320 -37.68 11.20 -2.55
C GLY A 320 -37.99 9.96 -3.41
N TYR A 321 -39.12 9.92 -4.13
CA TYR A 321 -39.43 8.80 -5.05
C TYR A 321 -38.35 8.56 -6.11
N SER A 322 -37.67 9.62 -6.60
CA SER A 322 -36.55 9.51 -7.52
C SER A 322 -35.38 8.73 -6.93
N ASP A 323 -35.03 9.00 -5.67
CA ASP A 323 -33.88 8.42 -5.00
C ASP A 323 -34.13 6.93 -4.72
N LEU A 324 -35.35 6.61 -4.29
CA LEU A 324 -35.77 5.24 -4.07
C LEU A 324 -35.87 4.42 -5.37
N LEU A 325 -36.27 5.04 -6.49
CA LEU A 325 -36.23 4.39 -7.80
C LEU A 325 -34.80 4.12 -8.23
N VAL A 326 -33.87 5.06 -8.01
CA VAL A 326 -32.46 4.88 -8.32
C VAL A 326 -31.83 3.80 -7.44
N GLU A 327 -32.12 3.77 -6.14
CA GLU A 327 -31.69 2.69 -5.25
C GLU A 327 -32.10 1.31 -5.78
N LYS A 328 -33.36 1.17 -6.22
CA LYS A 328 -33.90 -0.12 -6.67
C LYS A 328 -33.58 -0.49 -8.12
N LEU A 329 -33.42 0.47 -9.01
CA LEU A 329 -33.32 0.25 -10.46
C LEU A 329 -32.02 0.80 -11.06
N GLY A 330 -31.14 1.41 -10.27
CA GLY A 330 -29.89 2.02 -10.73
C GLY A 330 -28.98 1.04 -11.46
N PHE A 331 -29.06 -0.25 -11.15
CA PHE A 331 -28.31 -1.30 -11.85
C PHE A 331 -28.73 -1.51 -13.31
N LEU A 332 -29.90 -1.00 -13.72
CA LEU A 332 -30.37 -1.02 -15.11
C LEU A 332 -29.85 0.16 -15.94
N ILE A 333 -29.23 1.14 -15.31
CA ILE A 333 -28.67 2.30 -15.98
C ILE A 333 -27.33 1.90 -16.61
N ASP A 334 -27.26 1.94 -17.94
CA ASP A 334 -25.99 1.67 -18.61
C ASP A 334 -24.96 2.77 -18.33
N LYS A 335 -23.68 2.45 -18.52
CA LYS A 335 -22.57 3.33 -18.21
C LYS A 335 -22.63 4.68 -18.94
N ALA A 336 -23.08 4.71 -20.19
CA ALA A 336 -23.15 5.93 -20.98
C ALA A 336 -24.30 6.82 -20.52
N VAL A 337 -25.47 6.23 -20.21
CA VAL A 337 -26.57 6.95 -19.57
C VAL A 337 -26.12 7.52 -18.22
N LEU A 338 -25.47 6.70 -17.39
CA LEU A 338 -25.04 7.12 -16.06
C LEU A 338 -24.09 8.32 -16.11
N GLY A 339 -23.12 8.32 -17.03
CA GLY A 339 -22.21 9.47 -17.21
C GLY A 339 -22.95 10.79 -17.46
N LEU A 340 -23.96 10.78 -18.34
CA LEU A 340 -24.79 11.97 -18.61
C LEU A 340 -25.72 12.33 -17.44
N VAL A 341 -26.23 11.34 -16.70
CA VAL A 341 -27.01 11.58 -15.49
C VAL A 341 -26.16 12.27 -14.42
N LEU A 342 -24.92 11.83 -14.23
CA LEU A 342 -23.98 12.45 -13.29
C LEU A 342 -23.64 13.89 -13.70
N GLU A 343 -23.36 14.11 -14.98
CA GLU A 343 -23.13 15.46 -15.53
C GLU A 343 -24.35 16.37 -15.29
N ALA A 344 -25.56 15.88 -15.59
CA ALA A 344 -26.80 16.62 -15.36
C ALA A 344 -26.99 16.94 -13.87
N CYS A 345 -26.66 16.02 -12.97
CA CYS A 345 -26.77 16.25 -11.53
C CYS A 345 -25.86 17.39 -11.05
N VAL A 346 -24.64 17.49 -11.59
CA VAL A 346 -23.69 18.56 -11.25
C VAL A 346 -24.14 19.90 -11.86
N VAL A 347 -24.59 19.91 -13.12
CA VAL A 347 -25.03 21.13 -13.82
C VAL A 347 -26.31 21.71 -13.21
N LEU A 348 -27.28 20.85 -12.89
CA LEU A 348 -28.59 21.23 -12.34
C LEU A 348 -28.63 21.23 -10.81
N GLU A 349 -27.50 20.94 -10.15
CA GLU A 349 -27.34 20.96 -8.70
C GLU A 349 -28.32 20.03 -7.96
N THR A 350 -28.57 18.83 -8.51
CA THR A 350 -29.43 17.79 -7.89
C THR A 350 -28.63 16.89 -6.97
N TRP A 351 -28.23 17.45 -5.83
CA TRP A 351 -27.26 16.84 -4.93
C TRP A 351 -27.74 15.57 -4.21
N GLU A 352 -29.02 15.50 -3.81
CA GLU A 352 -29.62 14.34 -3.11
C GLU A 352 -29.60 13.08 -4.00
N LEU A 353 -29.97 13.26 -5.26
CA LEU A 353 -29.91 12.20 -6.28
C LEU A 353 -28.46 11.74 -6.53
N LEU A 354 -27.53 12.70 -6.59
CA LEU A 354 -26.11 12.41 -6.80
C LEU A 354 -25.51 11.64 -5.61
N GLU A 355 -25.83 12.05 -4.39
CA GLU A 355 -25.47 11.34 -3.17
C GLU A 355 -25.99 9.89 -3.20
N THR A 356 -27.25 9.70 -3.57
CA THR A 356 -27.86 8.37 -3.70
C THR A 356 -27.11 7.50 -4.72
N LEU A 357 -26.75 8.05 -5.88
CA LEU A 357 -25.97 7.33 -6.91
C LEU A 357 -24.58 6.91 -6.42
N ILE A 358 -23.91 7.77 -5.65
CA ILE A 358 -22.56 7.52 -5.11
C ILE A 358 -22.63 6.46 -4.01
N VAL A 359 -23.49 6.63 -3.01
CA VAL A 359 -23.57 5.75 -1.83
C VAL A 359 -23.95 4.31 -2.20
N HIS A 360 -24.84 4.14 -3.18
CA HIS A 360 -25.22 2.82 -3.69
C HIS A 360 -24.18 2.19 -4.65
N GLY A 361 -23.07 2.89 -4.93
CA GLY A 361 -21.95 2.33 -5.69
C GLY A 361 -22.20 2.20 -7.20
N PHE A 362 -23.18 2.93 -7.75
CA PHE A 362 -23.42 2.90 -9.20
C PHE A 362 -22.34 3.65 -9.98
N VAL A 363 -21.68 4.63 -9.35
CA VAL A 363 -20.62 5.44 -9.96
C VAL A 363 -19.33 4.63 -10.06
N ALA A 364 -18.93 4.30 -11.29
CA ALA A 364 -17.65 3.67 -11.61
C ALA A 364 -16.74 4.61 -12.42
N ASN A 365 -15.42 4.38 -12.40
CA ASN A 365 -14.39 5.17 -13.10
C ASN A 365 -14.73 5.48 -14.57
N SER A 366 -15.25 4.50 -15.32
CA SER A 366 -15.62 4.68 -16.74
C SER A 366 -16.73 5.72 -16.97
N CYS A 367 -17.45 6.13 -15.93
CA CYS A 367 -18.62 7.02 -15.99
C CYS A 367 -18.37 8.37 -15.30
N SER A 368 -17.24 8.55 -14.61
CA SER A 368 -16.98 9.68 -13.72
C SER A 368 -16.10 10.77 -14.33
N SER A 369 -15.87 10.78 -15.65
CA SER A 369 -15.01 11.78 -16.30
C SER A 369 -15.54 13.18 -15.96
N ASN A 370 -14.76 13.94 -15.17
CA ASN A 370 -15.06 15.28 -14.64
C ASN A 370 -16.05 15.39 -13.47
N LEU A 371 -16.58 14.28 -12.92
CA LEU A 371 -17.46 14.36 -11.74
C LEU A 371 -16.76 15.04 -10.56
N ILE A 372 -15.57 14.55 -10.19
CA ILE A 372 -14.80 15.06 -9.06
C ILE A 372 -14.41 16.52 -9.29
N ASN A 373 -13.93 16.86 -10.48
CA ASN A 373 -13.56 18.25 -10.81
C ASN A 373 -14.79 19.18 -10.75
N GLY A 374 -15.95 18.75 -11.25
CA GLY A 374 -17.20 19.52 -11.14
C GLY A 374 -17.67 19.72 -9.70
N LEU A 375 -17.51 18.70 -8.84
CA LEU A 375 -17.80 18.81 -7.41
C LEU A 375 -16.85 19.78 -6.69
N ILE A 376 -15.57 19.75 -7.05
CA ILE A 376 -14.55 20.67 -6.53
C ILE A 376 -14.87 22.12 -6.96
N GLU A 377 -15.20 22.34 -8.23
CA GLU A 377 -15.59 23.66 -8.75
C GLU A 377 -16.83 24.22 -8.03
N LYS A 378 -17.81 23.35 -7.75
CA LYS A 378 -19.03 23.67 -7.00
C LYS A 378 -18.83 23.69 -5.47
N LYS A 379 -17.60 23.47 -4.99
CA LYS A 379 -17.21 23.47 -3.56
C LYS A 379 -18.02 22.47 -2.71
N ARG A 380 -18.43 21.34 -3.30
CA ARG A 380 -19.20 20.27 -2.63
C ARG A 380 -18.30 19.24 -1.97
N SER A 381 -17.57 19.69 -0.93
CA SER A 381 -16.63 18.86 -0.16
C SER A 381 -17.23 17.57 0.40
N ASP A 382 -18.50 17.65 0.82
CA ASP A 382 -19.28 16.53 1.35
C ASP A 382 -19.42 15.40 0.31
N LEU A 383 -19.78 15.75 -0.93
CA LEU A 383 -19.92 14.79 -2.02
C LEU A 383 -18.57 14.28 -2.53
N VAL A 384 -17.52 15.11 -2.49
CA VAL A 384 -16.15 14.68 -2.78
C VAL A 384 -15.70 13.59 -1.81
N CYS A 385 -15.98 13.75 -0.50
CA CYS A 385 -15.71 12.70 0.50
C CYS A 385 -16.50 11.42 0.22
N LEU A 386 -17.77 11.52 -0.18
CA LEU A 386 -18.54 10.33 -0.56
C LEU A 386 -17.95 9.63 -1.79
N CYS A 387 -17.44 10.38 -2.77
CA CYS A 387 -16.74 9.79 -3.91
C CYS A 387 -15.53 8.97 -3.44
N VAL A 388 -14.68 9.52 -2.57
CA VAL A 388 -13.53 8.80 -2.02
C VAL A 388 -13.93 7.53 -1.27
N LYS A 389 -15.06 7.56 -0.57
CA LYS A 389 -15.56 6.43 0.24
C LYS A 389 -16.18 5.31 -0.57
N HIS A 390 -16.91 5.63 -1.64
CA HIS A 390 -17.78 4.68 -2.33
C HIS A 390 -17.39 4.39 -3.78
N VAL A 391 -16.69 5.30 -4.46
CA VAL A 391 -16.26 5.11 -5.85
C VAL A 391 -14.98 4.30 -5.85
N LYS A 392 -14.99 3.19 -6.60
CA LYS A 392 -13.81 2.35 -6.82
C LYS A 392 -13.07 2.80 -8.08
N ASP A 393 -11.76 2.61 -8.09
CA ASP A 393 -10.84 2.87 -9.20
C ASP A 393 -10.78 4.35 -9.62
N ILE A 394 -10.76 5.29 -8.67
CA ILE A 394 -10.63 6.72 -8.96
C ILE A 394 -9.32 7.00 -9.72
N GLN A 395 -9.37 7.81 -10.78
CA GLN A 395 -8.18 8.13 -11.57
C GLN A 395 -7.14 8.89 -10.75
N ALA A 396 -5.86 8.63 -11.01
CA ALA A 396 -4.75 9.32 -10.35
C ALA A 396 -4.83 10.85 -10.52
N SER A 397 -5.29 11.35 -11.68
CA SER A 397 -5.51 12.79 -11.90
C SER A 397 -6.57 13.37 -11.00
N ASP A 398 -7.66 12.65 -10.77
CA ASP A 398 -8.74 13.09 -9.88
C ASP A 398 -8.28 13.02 -8.42
N LEU A 399 -7.55 11.97 -8.02
CA LEU A 399 -6.97 11.86 -6.68
C LEU A 399 -6.02 13.01 -6.36
N VAL A 400 -5.20 13.46 -7.33
CA VAL A 400 -4.39 14.68 -7.20
C VAL A 400 -5.27 15.89 -6.89
N SER A 401 -6.33 16.09 -7.68
CA SER A 401 -7.26 17.22 -7.49
C SER A 401 -7.91 17.18 -6.11
N VAL A 402 -8.33 16.00 -5.64
CA VAL A 402 -8.95 15.84 -4.32
C VAL A 402 -7.94 16.11 -3.19
N LEU A 403 -6.73 15.56 -3.28
CA LEU A 403 -5.68 15.81 -2.28
C LEU A 403 -5.35 17.30 -2.17
N LYS A 404 -5.13 17.97 -3.31
CA LYS A 404 -4.86 19.41 -3.35
C LYS A 404 -6.02 20.22 -2.78
N TYR A 405 -7.24 19.84 -3.12
CA TYR A 405 -8.45 20.50 -2.61
C TYR A 405 -8.56 20.44 -1.09
N PHE A 406 -8.28 19.29 -0.46
CA PHE A 406 -8.34 19.18 1.00
C PHE A 406 -7.10 19.71 1.73
N LEU A 407 -5.95 19.76 1.08
CA LEU A 407 -4.74 20.41 1.60
C LEU A 407 -4.85 21.94 1.57
N SER A 408 -5.57 22.50 0.59
CA SER A 408 -5.74 23.95 0.42
C SER A 408 -7.19 24.31 0.06
N PRO A 409 -8.16 24.07 0.95
CA PRO A 409 -9.57 24.28 0.67
C PRO A 409 -9.93 25.77 0.58
N PRO A 410 -10.81 26.18 -0.37
CA PRO A 410 -11.29 27.55 -0.46
C PRO A 410 -12.15 27.93 0.76
N ARG A 411 -12.12 29.20 1.18
CA ARG A 411 -12.75 29.69 2.43
C ARG A 411 -14.23 29.33 2.60
N ASP A 412 -15.00 29.23 1.51
CA ASP A 412 -16.44 28.92 1.58
C ASP A 412 -16.73 27.41 1.69
N SER A 413 -15.74 26.55 1.42
CA SER A 413 -15.90 25.09 1.44
C SER A 413 -15.91 24.50 2.85
N PHE A 414 -15.40 25.24 3.84
CA PHE A 414 -15.31 24.80 5.23
C PHE A 414 -16.67 24.49 5.84
N VAL A 415 -17.71 25.27 5.50
CA VAL A 415 -19.07 25.08 6.03
C VAL A 415 -19.61 23.68 5.73
N ARG A 416 -19.30 23.12 4.56
CA ARG A 416 -19.75 21.78 4.17
C ARG A 416 -18.91 20.67 4.79
N MET A 417 -17.65 20.95 5.12
CA MET A 417 -16.79 20.01 5.85
C MET A 417 -17.17 19.91 7.33
N VAL A 418 -17.90 20.88 7.90
CA VAL A 418 -18.42 20.79 9.28
C VAL A 418 -19.25 19.53 9.49
N ARG A 419 -20.08 19.14 8.51
CA ARG A 419 -20.85 17.87 8.58
C ARG A 419 -19.97 16.64 8.73
N VAL A 420 -18.82 16.63 8.05
CA VAL A 420 -17.84 15.53 8.18
C VAL A 420 -17.32 15.49 9.62
N ARG A 421 -17.01 16.64 10.21
CA ARG A 421 -16.57 16.73 11.60
C ARG A 421 -17.66 16.28 12.58
N GLU A 422 -18.89 16.74 12.40
CA GLU A 422 -20.05 16.35 13.21
C GLU A 422 -20.28 14.83 13.17
N GLU A 423 -20.11 14.20 12.00
CA GLU A 423 -20.18 12.73 11.86
C GLU A 423 -19.08 12.02 12.67
N TRP A 424 -17.82 12.46 12.55
CA TRP A 424 -16.72 11.89 13.34
C TRP A 424 -16.92 12.08 14.84
N GLU A 425 -17.43 13.25 15.26
CA GLU A 425 -17.75 13.55 16.65
C GLU A 425 -18.90 12.67 17.17
N SER A 426 -19.96 12.51 16.39
CA SER A 426 -21.09 11.65 16.72
C SER A 426 -20.66 10.20 16.95
N GLN A 427 -19.81 9.66 16.06
CA GLN A 427 -19.29 8.30 16.21
C GLN A 427 -18.34 8.15 17.39
N ALA A 428 -17.51 9.17 17.68
CA ALA A 428 -16.66 9.15 18.86
C ALA A 428 -17.49 9.14 20.16
N LEU A 429 -18.57 9.93 20.23
CA LEU A 429 -19.47 9.96 21.38
C LEU A 429 -20.22 8.64 21.56
N GLU A 430 -20.72 8.03 20.48
CA GLU A 430 -21.38 6.72 20.58
C GLU A 430 -20.39 5.63 21.02
N ALA A 431 -19.14 5.67 20.55
CA ALA A 431 -18.10 4.75 21.01
C ALA A 431 -17.81 4.89 22.51
N ILE A 432 -17.77 6.12 23.05
CA ILE A 432 -17.58 6.37 24.49
C ILE A 432 -18.76 5.84 25.31
N LYS A 433 -19.98 6.04 24.80
CA LYS A 433 -21.20 5.54 25.44
C LYS A 433 -21.20 4.01 25.50
N LEU A 434 -20.88 3.34 24.40
CA LEU A 434 -20.71 1.89 24.35
C LEU A 434 -19.58 1.40 25.26
N ALA A 435 -18.47 2.14 25.34
CA ALA A 435 -17.34 1.83 26.23
C ALA A 435 -17.65 2.07 27.71
N SER A 436 -18.75 2.74 28.05
CA SER A 436 -19.18 2.95 29.44
C SER A 436 -20.05 1.81 29.96
N ASP A 437 -20.61 1.01 29.06
CA ASP A 437 -21.44 -0.14 29.41
C ASP A 437 -20.58 -1.41 29.62
N LYS A 438 -20.27 -1.68 30.90
CA LYS A 438 -19.50 -2.88 31.29
C LYS A 438 -20.27 -4.19 31.11
N SER A 439 -21.57 -4.16 30.85
CA SER A 439 -22.38 -5.36 30.62
C SER A 439 -22.26 -5.91 29.20
N LEU A 440 -21.70 -5.11 28.29
CA LEU A 440 -21.51 -5.49 26.90
C LEU A 440 -20.31 -6.46 26.76
N GLY A 441 -20.53 -7.63 26.16
CA GLY A 441 -19.44 -8.58 25.86
C GLY A 441 -18.34 -7.99 24.97
N SER A 442 -18.62 -6.90 24.25
CA SER A 442 -17.69 -6.14 23.40
C SER A 442 -17.11 -4.89 24.06
N PHE A 443 -17.20 -4.74 25.39
CA PHE A 443 -16.68 -3.59 26.15
C PHE A 443 -15.23 -3.21 25.80
N LEU A 444 -14.33 -4.18 25.70
CA LEU A 444 -12.91 -3.93 25.37
C LEU A 444 -12.76 -3.31 23.97
N MET A 445 -13.51 -3.82 23.00
CA MET A 445 -13.53 -3.32 21.62
C MET A 445 -14.10 -1.89 21.56
N ALA A 446 -15.17 -1.61 22.29
CA ALA A 446 -15.74 -0.26 22.37
C ALA A 446 -14.74 0.73 22.99
N LYS A 447 -13.99 0.30 24.02
CA LYS A 447 -12.94 1.12 24.63
C LYS A 447 -11.82 1.43 23.64
N GLU A 448 -11.32 0.44 22.91
CA GLU A 448 -10.30 0.64 21.88
C GLU A 448 -10.80 1.55 20.75
N ALA A 449 -12.02 1.34 20.27
CA ALA A 449 -12.66 2.19 19.25
C ALA A 449 -12.83 3.63 19.74
N SER A 450 -13.18 3.85 21.01
CA SER A 450 -13.32 5.19 21.59
C SER A 450 -11.99 5.96 21.61
N VAL A 451 -10.89 5.29 21.96
CA VAL A 451 -9.54 5.88 21.94
C VAL A 451 -9.14 6.19 20.50
N LEU A 452 -9.38 5.27 19.57
CA LEU A 452 -9.05 5.42 18.16
C LEU A 452 -9.78 6.60 17.52
N LEU A 453 -11.11 6.71 17.72
CA LEU A 453 -11.91 7.80 17.15
C LEU A 453 -11.59 9.14 17.81
N MET A 454 -11.34 9.17 19.13
CA MET A 454 -10.90 10.38 19.81
C MET A 454 -9.54 10.86 19.30
N MET A 455 -8.61 9.91 19.08
CA MET A 455 -7.30 10.18 18.52
C MET A 455 -7.39 10.79 17.12
N ALA A 456 -8.30 10.28 16.30
CA ALA A 456 -8.58 10.76 14.94
C ALA A 456 -9.32 12.11 14.92
N HIS A 457 -10.20 12.38 15.89
CA HIS A 457 -10.97 13.64 15.91
C HIS A 457 -10.19 14.82 16.53
N ASP A 458 -9.48 14.57 17.64
CA ASP A 458 -8.86 15.63 18.43
C ASP A 458 -7.67 16.30 17.71
N GLY A 459 -7.65 17.63 17.65
CA GLY A 459 -6.56 18.41 17.05
C GLY A 459 -6.51 18.42 15.51
N PHE A 460 -7.43 17.72 14.85
CA PHE A 460 -7.59 17.76 13.40
C PHE A 460 -8.67 18.75 12.96
N SER A 461 -8.44 19.45 11.86
CA SER A 461 -9.42 20.33 11.21
C SER A 461 -10.39 19.51 10.34
N ALA A 462 -11.51 20.11 9.92
CA ALA A 462 -12.52 19.40 9.13
C ALA A 462 -11.98 18.91 7.77
N ASN A 463 -11.08 19.67 7.14
CA ASN A 463 -10.40 19.25 5.90
C ASN A 463 -9.39 18.13 6.14
N GLU A 464 -8.71 18.10 7.29
CA GLU A 464 -7.82 16.98 7.65
C GLU A 464 -8.60 15.69 7.90
N LEU A 465 -9.79 15.77 8.51
CA LEU A 465 -10.69 14.60 8.60
C LEU A 465 -11.12 14.07 7.23
N CYS A 466 -11.17 14.93 6.21
CA CYS A 466 -11.41 14.50 4.83
C CYS A 466 -10.19 13.77 4.24
N LEU A 467 -8.96 14.18 4.60
CA LEU A 467 -7.73 13.47 4.23
C LEU A 467 -7.64 12.07 4.84
N HIS A 468 -8.27 11.83 6.00
CA HIS A 468 -8.30 10.49 6.61
C HIS A 468 -8.91 9.46 5.66
N TYR A 469 -10.04 9.83 5.04
CA TYR A 469 -10.72 8.97 4.06
C TYR A 469 -9.84 8.63 2.85
N LEU A 470 -8.96 9.55 2.44
CA LEU A 470 -8.03 9.30 1.33
C LEU A 470 -6.89 8.38 1.73
N LEU A 471 -6.25 8.63 2.87
CA LEU A 471 -5.11 7.83 3.32
C LEU A 471 -5.51 6.40 3.66
N ALA A 472 -6.71 6.20 4.18
CA ALA A 472 -7.26 4.88 4.45
C ALA A 472 -8.00 4.27 3.23
N SER A 473 -8.05 4.96 2.09
CA SER A 473 -8.75 4.47 0.89
C SER A 473 -7.98 3.36 0.20
N SER A 474 -8.69 2.29 -0.18
CA SER A 474 -8.15 1.26 -1.08
C SER A 474 -7.83 1.77 -2.49
N ASN A 475 -8.30 2.97 -2.87
CA ASN A 475 -8.02 3.56 -4.17
C ASN A 475 -6.59 4.15 -4.29
N LEU A 476 -5.86 4.21 -3.17
CA LEU A 476 -4.61 4.96 -3.08
C LEU A 476 -3.47 3.98 -2.78
N ASP A 477 -2.89 3.41 -3.84
CA ASP A 477 -1.68 2.60 -3.73
C ASP A 477 -0.41 3.47 -3.68
N GLU A 478 0.72 2.86 -3.36
CA GLU A 478 2.01 3.53 -3.17
C GLU A 478 2.48 4.27 -4.45
N VAL A 479 2.24 3.69 -5.63
CA VAL A 479 2.67 4.25 -6.92
C VAL A 479 1.81 5.45 -7.30
N ILE A 480 0.50 5.34 -7.14
CA ILE A 480 -0.46 6.42 -7.37
C ILE A 480 -0.18 7.56 -6.38
N LEU A 481 0.04 7.24 -5.11
CA LEU A 481 0.32 8.25 -4.08
C LEU A 481 1.64 8.97 -4.35
N ALA A 482 2.72 8.27 -4.73
CA ALA A 482 3.98 8.90 -5.12
C ALA A 482 3.79 9.86 -6.30
N SER A 483 3.06 9.41 -7.34
CA SER A 483 2.71 10.25 -8.49
C SER A 483 1.88 11.49 -8.11
N CYS A 484 1.00 11.35 -7.11
CA CYS A 484 0.23 12.46 -6.58
C CYS A 484 1.10 13.47 -5.84
N ILE A 485 1.92 12.97 -4.91
CA ILE A 485 2.82 13.75 -4.06
C ILE A 485 3.80 14.52 -4.95
N GLY A 486 4.41 13.90 -5.96
CA GLY A 486 5.34 14.55 -6.89
C GLY A 486 4.77 15.79 -7.60
N LYS A 487 3.44 15.95 -7.65
CA LYS A 487 2.75 17.11 -8.25
C LYS A 487 2.40 18.22 -7.25
N PHE A 488 2.74 18.07 -5.97
CA PHE A 488 2.45 19.07 -4.96
C PHE A 488 3.40 20.27 -5.05
N ASN A 489 2.88 21.46 -4.74
CA ASN A 489 3.69 22.67 -4.54
C ASN A 489 4.16 22.79 -3.08
N GLY A 490 5.06 23.74 -2.79
CA GLY A 490 5.63 23.91 -1.44
C GLY A 490 4.58 24.09 -0.34
N THR A 491 3.52 24.85 -0.58
CA THR A 491 2.44 25.05 0.43
C THR A 491 1.63 23.77 0.68
N GLU A 492 1.34 23.01 -0.38
CA GLU A 492 0.64 21.73 -0.30
C GLU A 492 1.48 20.69 0.45
N ILE A 493 2.78 20.60 0.14
CA ILE A 493 3.73 19.71 0.82
C ILE A 493 3.81 20.05 2.31
N MET A 494 3.94 21.34 2.66
CA MET A 494 3.99 21.76 4.06
C MET A 494 2.72 21.40 4.82
N GLY A 495 1.54 21.66 4.22
CA GLY A 495 0.26 21.27 4.80
C GLY A 495 0.18 19.76 5.02
N PHE A 496 0.67 18.98 4.06
CA PHE A 496 0.65 17.52 4.14
C PHE A 496 1.63 16.98 5.19
N VAL A 497 2.84 17.51 5.25
CA VAL A 497 3.86 17.18 6.27
C VAL A 497 3.33 17.47 7.68
N ARG A 498 2.70 18.62 7.89
CA ARG A 498 2.08 18.98 9.18
C ARG A 498 0.96 18.02 9.57
N TYR A 499 0.11 17.67 8.62
CA TYR A 499 -0.96 16.70 8.81
C TYR A 499 -0.41 15.32 9.21
N LEU A 500 0.60 14.81 8.51
CA LEU A 500 1.26 13.54 8.86
C LEU A 500 1.99 13.62 10.21
N GLY A 501 2.63 14.76 10.51
CA GLY A 501 3.30 15.01 11.79
C GLY A 501 2.34 14.97 12.97
N LYS A 502 1.10 15.48 12.81
CA LYS A 502 0.04 15.32 13.83
C LYS A 502 -0.25 13.85 14.09
N TRP A 503 -0.41 13.04 13.04
CA TRP A 503 -0.63 11.60 13.18
C TRP A 503 0.51 10.88 13.89
N LEU A 504 1.76 11.16 13.50
CA LEU A 504 2.93 10.58 14.17
C LEU A 504 2.95 10.91 15.66
N LYS A 505 2.65 12.16 16.04
CA LYS A 505 2.55 12.58 17.45
C LYS A 505 1.45 11.84 18.21
N LYS A 506 0.33 11.54 17.55
CA LYS A 506 -0.75 10.76 18.16
C LYS A 506 -0.31 9.31 18.41
N TYR A 507 0.34 8.69 17.43
CA TYR A 507 0.88 7.33 17.56
C TYR A 507 2.03 7.22 18.55
N GLU A 508 2.83 8.28 18.74
CA GLU A 508 3.82 8.33 19.81
C GLU A 508 3.17 8.18 21.19
N LYS A 509 2.04 8.87 21.41
CA LYS A 509 1.30 8.79 22.68
C LYS A 509 0.49 7.51 22.82
N PHE A 510 -0.06 7.00 21.72
CA PHE A 510 -0.94 5.83 21.68
C PHE A 510 -0.45 4.78 20.67
N PRO A 511 0.73 4.16 20.89
CA PRO A 511 1.34 3.25 19.92
C PRO A 511 0.58 1.93 19.74
N ARG A 512 -0.39 1.65 20.62
CA ARG A 512 -1.28 0.47 20.53
C ARG A 512 -2.59 0.75 19.78
N ALA A 513 -2.88 2.01 19.45
CA ALA A 513 -4.05 2.31 18.65
C ALA A 513 -3.84 1.74 17.25
N CYS A 514 -4.80 0.96 16.77
CA CYS A 514 -4.79 0.38 15.44
C CYS A 514 -6.20 0.44 14.85
N PRO A 515 -6.34 0.48 13.51
CA PRO A 515 -7.66 0.39 12.87
C PRO A 515 -8.42 -0.84 13.37
N CYS A 516 -9.67 -0.65 13.78
CA CYS A 516 -10.51 -1.71 14.34
C CYS A 516 -11.73 -1.96 13.44
N PRO A 517 -11.57 -2.71 12.33
CA PRO A 517 -12.67 -2.97 11.40
C PRO A 517 -13.80 -3.80 12.01
N LYS A 518 -13.48 -4.60 13.04
CA LYS A 518 -14.49 -5.33 13.82
C LYS A 518 -15.47 -4.38 14.52
N ALA A 519 -15.01 -3.22 15.00
CA ALA A 519 -15.88 -2.21 15.61
C ALA A 519 -16.89 -1.63 14.61
N SER A 520 -16.50 -1.46 13.34
CA SER A 520 -17.41 -1.02 12.27
C SER A 520 -18.54 -2.03 12.07
N SER A 521 -18.21 -3.31 11.90
CA SER A 521 -19.21 -4.38 11.67
C SER A 521 -20.06 -4.74 12.89
N MET A 522 -19.48 -4.75 14.10
CA MET A 522 -20.16 -5.24 15.31
C MET A 522 -20.82 -4.14 16.14
N LEU A 523 -20.29 -2.92 16.11
CA LEU A 523 -20.77 -1.78 16.93
C LEU A 523 -21.38 -0.66 16.07
N GLY A 524 -21.36 -0.79 14.74
CA GLY A 524 -21.86 0.23 13.81
C GLY A 524 -20.96 1.47 13.70
N LEU A 525 -19.75 1.43 14.26
CA LEU A 525 -18.79 2.54 14.27
C LEU A 525 -17.99 2.61 12.96
N LYS A 526 -18.67 3.01 11.87
CA LYS A 526 -18.12 3.04 10.50
C LYS A 526 -16.87 3.92 10.34
N ALA A 527 -16.68 4.95 11.16
CA ALA A 527 -15.52 5.83 11.10
C ALA A 527 -14.21 5.11 11.48
N CYS A 528 -14.28 3.99 12.22
CA CYS A 528 -13.10 3.20 12.60
C CYS A 528 -12.36 2.62 11.39
N ASP A 529 -13.06 2.37 10.27
CA ASP A 529 -12.45 1.85 9.04
C ASP A 529 -11.58 2.90 8.32
N TRP A 530 -11.76 4.18 8.65
CA TRP A 530 -11.15 5.30 7.95
C TRP A 530 -10.06 6.01 8.75
N VAL A 531 -9.61 5.39 9.85
CA VAL A 531 -8.50 5.89 10.65
C VAL A 531 -7.19 5.40 10.02
N PRO A 532 -6.33 6.28 9.49
CA PRO A 532 -5.04 5.89 8.89
C PRO A 532 -4.18 5.16 9.93
N SER A 533 -3.63 4.00 9.57
CA SER A 533 -2.73 3.26 10.45
C SER A 533 -1.37 3.96 10.57
N LEU A 534 -0.57 3.59 11.58
CA LEU A 534 0.82 4.06 11.68
C LEU A 534 1.63 3.68 10.44
N GLU A 535 1.36 2.52 9.86
CA GLU A 535 2.01 2.07 8.63
C GLU A 535 1.67 3.00 7.45
N ASP A 536 0.40 3.34 7.28
CA ASP A 536 -0.04 4.27 6.22
C ASP A 536 0.64 5.63 6.36
N VAL A 537 0.70 6.15 7.58
CA VAL A 537 1.31 7.45 7.89
C VAL A 537 2.81 7.44 7.62
N VAL A 538 3.54 6.41 8.06
CA VAL A 538 4.99 6.28 7.84
C VAL A 538 5.31 6.09 6.36
N LYS A 539 4.53 5.28 5.64
CA LYS A 539 4.67 5.13 4.18
C LYS A 539 4.47 6.45 3.45
N CYS A 540 3.39 7.18 3.74
CA CYS A 540 3.15 8.50 3.16
C CYS A 540 4.33 9.45 3.43
N TYR A 541 4.87 9.42 4.64
CA TYR A 541 6.00 10.26 5.01
C TYR A 541 7.27 9.90 4.24
N GLY A 542 7.54 8.61 4.06
CA GLY A 542 8.63 8.09 3.23
C GLY A 542 8.54 8.61 1.80
N LEU A 543 7.35 8.51 1.17
CA LEU A 543 7.12 9.01 -0.18
C LEU A 543 7.29 10.52 -0.31
N VAL A 544 6.86 11.30 0.69
CA VAL A 544 7.08 12.76 0.71
C VAL A 544 8.58 13.09 0.73
N LEU A 545 9.36 12.36 1.53
CA LEU A 545 10.80 12.52 1.56
C LEU A 545 11.42 12.11 0.22
N ASP A 546 11.03 10.97 -0.35
CA ASP A 546 11.59 10.47 -1.61
C ASP A 546 11.32 11.44 -2.80
N GLU A 547 10.11 11.98 -2.90
CA GLU A 547 9.71 12.86 -4.00
C GLU A 547 10.19 14.32 -3.84
N HIS A 548 10.26 14.84 -2.61
CA HIS A 548 10.49 16.27 -2.35
C HIS A 548 11.69 16.60 -1.47
N PHE A 549 12.60 15.64 -1.21
CA PHE A 549 13.76 15.85 -0.32
C PHE A 549 14.51 17.16 -0.59
N SER A 550 14.84 17.43 -1.85
CA SER A 550 15.60 18.63 -2.23
C SER A 550 14.86 19.92 -1.89
N SER A 551 13.55 19.97 -2.11
CA SER A 551 12.71 21.12 -1.79
C SER A 551 12.58 21.31 -0.28
N LEU A 552 12.37 20.21 0.46
CA LEU A 552 12.21 20.20 1.91
C LEU A 552 13.47 20.71 2.63
N VAL A 553 14.66 20.28 2.19
CA VAL A 553 15.94 20.64 2.83
C VAL A 553 16.40 22.05 2.49
N LEU A 554 15.92 22.65 1.39
CA LEU A 554 16.33 24.01 1.00
C LEU A 554 15.49 25.11 1.66
N HIS A 555 14.34 24.78 2.23
CA HIS A 555 13.40 25.77 2.78
C HIS A 555 13.40 25.77 4.32
N PRO A 556 13.78 26.89 4.98
CA PRO A 556 13.89 26.96 6.45
C PRO A 556 12.62 26.55 7.20
N GLU A 557 11.45 26.88 6.66
CA GLU A 557 10.16 26.57 7.28
C GLU A 557 9.91 25.06 7.45
N PHE A 558 10.52 24.22 6.61
CA PHE A 558 10.40 22.76 6.72
C PHE A 558 11.36 22.16 7.73
N HIS A 559 12.42 22.88 8.12
CA HIS A 559 13.43 22.34 9.02
C HIS A 559 12.86 22.09 10.41
N GLU A 560 12.05 23.01 10.94
CA GLU A 560 11.41 22.84 12.24
C GLU A 560 10.47 21.63 12.27
N GLU A 561 9.67 21.46 11.22
CA GLU A 561 8.77 20.30 11.09
C GLU A 561 9.54 18.99 10.95
N LEU A 562 10.58 18.96 10.12
CA LEU A 562 11.43 17.76 9.96
C LEU A 562 12.14 17.38 11.25
N LEU A 563 12.64 18.36 12.02
CA LEU A 563 13.24 18.12 13.34
C LEU A 563 12.23 17.58 14.34
N PHE A 564 11.03 18.17 14.36
CA PHE A 564 9.92 17.70 15.19
C PHE A 564 9.58 16.23 14.86
N ILE A 565 9.38 15.93 13.58
CA ILE A 565 9.03 14.57 13.13
C ILE A 565 10.15 13.57 13.38
N ARG A 566 11.41 13.98 13.21
CA ARG A 566 12.56 13.15 13.57
C ARG A 566 12.52 12.74 15.04
N GLY A 567 12.29 13.69 15.96
CA GLY A 567 12.20 13.40 17.39
C GLY A 567 11.09 12.38 17.71
N VAL A 568 9.92 12.54 17.07
CA VAL A 568 8.81 11.58 17.21
C VAL A 568 9.17 10.19 16.65
N ALA A 569 9.84 10.14 15.49
CA ALA A 569 10.28 8.89 14.88
C ALA A 569 11.32 8.15 15.75
N ASP A 570 12.28 8.86 16.35
CA ASP A 570 13.29 8.30 17.25
C ASP A 570 12.66 7.73 18.54
N SER A 571 11.64 8.42 19.07
CA SER A 571 10.83 7.98 20.22
C SER A 571 10.05 6.69 19.90
N LEU A 572 9.36 6.66 18.75
CA LEU A 572 8.64 5.47 18.26
C LEU A 572 9.60 4.29 18.01
N ALA A 573 10.75 4.53 17.37
CA ALA A 573 11.77 3.51 17.13
C ALA A 573 12.35 2.94 18.43
N SER A 574 12.52 3.78 19.46
CA SER A 574 12.97 3.34 20.78
C SER A 574 11.94 2.45 21.47
N THR A 575 10.66 2.84 21.42
CA THR A 575 9.54 2.03 21.91
C THR A 575 9.46 0.69 21.18
N ALA A 576 9.60 0.69 19.85
CA ALA A 576 9.58 -0.54 19.05
C ALA A 576 10.72 -1.50 19.44
N ARG A 577 11.95 -0.98 19.63
CA ARG A 577 13.09 -1.79 20.11
C ARG A 577 12.82 -2.44 21.48
N LEU A 578 12.20 -1.70 22.40
CA LEU A 578 11.82 -2.22 23.70
C LEU A 578 10.76 -3.33 23.56
N CYS A 579 9.71 -3.08 22.78
CA CYS A 579 8.64 -4.05 22.51
C CYS A 579 9.19 -5.34 21.87
N CYS A 580 10.11 -5.24 20.89
CA CYS A 580 10.77 -6.41 20.32
C CYS A 580 11.56 -7.21 21.36
N THR A 581 12.24 -6.53 22.28
CA THR A 581 12.98 -7.19 23.38
C THR A 581 12.03 -7.95 24.30
N VAL A 582 10.88 -7.35 24.65
CA VAL A 582 9.84 -7.97 25.47
C VAL A 582 9.17 -9.14 24.73
N ALA A 583 8.90 -9.01 23.43
CA ALA A 583 8.35 -10.08 22.61
C ALA A 583 9.31 -11.28 22.56
N ASN A 584 10.60 -11.03 22.33
CA ASN A 584 11.63 -12.07 22.38
C ASN A 584 11.71 -12.75 23.76
N LEU A 585 11.57 -11.98 24.85
CA LEU A 585 11.49 -12.52 26.20
C LEU A 585 10.24 -13.40 26.39
N SER A 586 9.08 -12.94 25.91
CA SER A 586 7.83 -13.70 25.99
C SER A 586 7.92 -15.01 25.23
N GLU A 587 8.47 -15.02 24.01
CA GLU A 587 8.69 -16.25 23.24
C GLU A 587 9.69 -17.18 23.93
N ARG A 588 10.74 -16.63 24.54
CA ARG A 588 11.67 -17.43 25.35
C ARG A 588 10.97 -18.06 26.56
N MET A 589 10.16 -17.29 27.30
CA MET A 589 9.38 -17.80 28.41
C MET A 589 8.39 -18.89 27.97
N LYS A 590 7.70 -18.72 26.84
CA LYS A 590 6.82 -19.77 26.27
C LYS A 590 7.59 -21.05 25.94
N SER A 591 8.80 -20.93 25.39
CA SER A 591 9.65 -22.08 25.08
C SER A 591 10.15 -22.80 26.35
N GLU A 592 10.52 -22.06 27.39
CA GLU A 592 10.97 -22.62 28.68
C GLU A 592 9.80 -23.28 29.44
N ILE A 593 8.59 -22.69 29.41
CA ILE A 593 7.38 -23.30 29.98
C ILE A 593 7.00 -24.59 29.26
N LYS A 594 7.09 -24.63 27.91
CA LYS A 594 6.89 -25.88 27.14
C LYS A 594 7.95 -26.94 27.43
N GLY A 595 9.19 -26.53 27.71
CA GLY A 595 10.26 -27.44 28.12
C GLY A 595 10.02 -28.05 29.50
N LEU A 596 9.47 -27.26 30.43
CA LEU A 596 9.10 -27.71 31.78
C LEU A 596 7.90 -28.67 31.78
N THR A 597 6.91 -28.46 30.90
CA THR A 597 5.76 -29.39 30.78
C THR A 597 6.09 -30.70 30.07
N CYS A 598 7.23 -30.80 29.38
CA CYS A 598 7.68 -32.02 28.71
C CYS A 598 8.60 -32.91 29.57
N GLN A 599 8.89 -32.54 30.83
CA GLN A 599 9.83 -33.27 31.69
C GLN A 599 9.21 -34.16 32.78
N GLU A 600 7.90 -34.36 32.79
CA GLU A 600 7.28 -35.40 33.62
C GLU A 600 6.73 -36.55 32.77
N ARG A 601 7.55 -37.59 32.58
CA ARG A 601 7.23 -38.98 32.95
C ARG A 601 8.36 -40.00 32.67
N ASP A 602 8.63 -40.77 33.73
CA ASP A 602 8.76 -42.23 33.79
C ASP A 602 9.82 -42.97 32.93
N ASP A 603 11.11 -42.79 33.24
CA ASP A 603 11.94 -43.91 33.72
C ASP A 603 13.23 -43.39 34.39
N GLY A 604 13.61 -44.03 35.49
CA GLY A 604 14.76 -43.64 36.31
C GLY A 604 16.10 -44.04 35.71
N SER A 605 16.46 -43.55 34.53
CA SER A 605 17.78 -43.82 33.94
C SER A 605 18.52 -42.53 33.50
N CYS A 606 19.52 -42.12 34.28
CA CYS A 606 20.51 -41.12 33.84
C CYS A 606 21.44 -41.73 32.80
N ARG A 607 21.35 -41.28 31.55
CA ARG A 607 22.44 -41.37 30.57
C ARG A 607 22.78 -39.98 30.07
N CYS A 608 23.95 -39.48 30.48
CA CYS A 608 24.65 -38.42 29.77
C CYS A 608 24.91 -38.90 28.34
N LYS A 609 24.30 -38.23 27.36
CA LYS A 609 24.82 -38.21 26.00
C LYS A 609 25.40 -36.83 25.75
N ASP A 610 26.72 -36.79 25.77
CA ASP A 610 27.53 -35.78 25.09
C ASP A 610 27.15 -35.78 23.61
N GLU A 611 26.39 -34.77 23.18
CA GLU A 611 26.47 -34.28 21.81
C GLU A 611 26.79 -32.79 21.89
N ALA A 612 28.00 -32.47 21.44
CA ALA A 612 28.55 -31.13 21.34
C ALA A 612 27.73 -30.30 20.34
N ALA A 613 26.72 -29.59 20.85
CA ALA A 613 26.18 -28.41 20.19
C ALA A 613 27.00 -27.20 20.64
N VAL A 614 27.99 -26.82 19.83
CA VAL A 614 28.66 -25.52 19.95
C VAL A 614 27.60 -24.44 19.72
N THR A 615 27.13 -23.89 20.84
CA THR A 615 26.41 -22.63 20.92
C THR A 615 27.45 -21.49 20.97
N VAL A 616 27.00 -20.26 20.72
CA VAL A 616 27.67 -18.95 20.91
C VAL A 616 28.24 -18.40 19.58
N GLN A 617 27.89 -17.21 19.06
CA GLN A 617 27.25 -16.02 19.63
C GLN A 617 26.63 -15.14 18.52
N TYR A 618 25.47 -14.56 18.81
CA TYR A 618 25.06 -13.28 18.23
C TYR A 618 26.11 -12.22 18.59
N ALA A 619 26.63 -11.51 17.58
CA ALA A 619 27.30 -10.23 17.78
C ALA A 619 26.50 -9.15 17.04
N ARG A 620 25.87 -8.29 17.84
CA ARG A 620 25.30 -7.00 17.44
C ARG A 620 26.34 -6.17 16.68
N THR A 621 25.87 -5.43 15.68
CA THR A 621 25.97 -3.95 15.63
C THR A 621 25.00 -3.43 14.59
#